data_AF-A0A931T047-F1
#
_entry.id   AF-A0A931T047-F1
#
_cell.length_a   1.000
_cell.length_b   1.000
_cell.length_c   1.000
_cell.angle_alpha   90.00
_cell.angle_beta   90.00
_cell.angle_gamma   90.00
#
_symmetry.space_group_name_H-M   'P 1'
#
loop_
_entity.id
_entity.type
_entity.pdbx_description
1 polymer ?
#
loop_
_entity_poly.entity_id
_entity_poly.type
_entity_poly.pdbx_seq_one_letter_code
_entity_poly.pdbx_strand_id
1 'polypeptide(L)'
;ERMWQLPLYEEYLEKMRSPVADLQNSGGRYGGAQKGAIFLREFVDSRPWAHIDIAPTAFLETDEGTGPYLPKGGTGYGVRTLLTYLSGS
;
A
#
# COMPACT_ATOMS: atom_id res chain seq x y z
N GLU A 1 -13.64 2.58 3.78
CA GLU A 1 -13.43 1.12 3.95
C GLU A 1 -12.41 0.91 5.08
N ARG A 2 -12.17 -0.31 5.56
CA ARG A 2 -11.24 -0.51 6.69
C ARG A 2 -9.79 -0.43 6.20
N MET A 3 -8.98 0.42 6.80
CA MET A 3 -7.56 0.52 6.47
C MET A 3 -6.74 0.48 7.75
N TRP A 4 -5.49 0.07 7.63
CA TRP A 4 -4.55 0.05 8.73
C TRP A 4 -3.32 0.85 8.36
N GLN A 5 -3.03 1.91 9.12
CA GLN A 5 -1.82 2.68 8.91
C GLN A 5 -0.63 1.86 9.39
N LEU A 6 0.27 1.53 8.47
CA LEU A 6 1.55 0.94 8.80
C LEU A 6 2.58 2.03 9.08
N PRO A 7 3.54 1.78 9.97
CA PRO A 7 4.63 2.71 10.17
C PRO A 7 5.51 2.77 8.92
N LEU A 8 6.10 3.94 8.68
CA LEU A 8 7.06 4.19 7.62
C LEU A 8 8.33 4.79 8.25
N TYR A 9 9.09 3.93 8.92
CA TYR A 9 10.31 4.33 9.60
C TYR A 9 11.49 4.43 8.63
N GLU A 10 12.46 5.29 8.95
CA GLU A 10 13.61 5.60 8.08
C GLU A 10 14.53 4.38 7.90
N GLU A 11 14.60 3.49 8.88
CA GLU A 11 15.37 2.24 8.86
C GLU A 11 14.90 1.27 7.77
N TYR A 12 13.68 1.46 7.24
CA TYR A 12 13.22 0.71 6.08
C TYR A 12 13.96 1.12 4.79
N LEU A 13 14.40 2.38 4.69
CA LEU A 13 15.14 2.89 3.54
C LEU A 13 16.55 2.29 3.47
N GLU A 14 17.18 2.02 4.61
CA GLU A 14 18.50 1.37 4.66
C GLU A 14 18.49 0.03 3.93
N LYS A 15 17.40 -0.72 4.05
CA LYS A 15 17.21 -2.01 3.34
C LYS A 15 16.99 -1.84 1.85
N MET A 16 16.72 -0.63 1.38
CA MET A 16 16.51 -0.29 -0.03
C MET A 16 17.75 0.36 -0.66
N ARG A 17 18.86 0.54 0.07
CA ARG A 17 20.13 1.01 -0.50
C ARG A 17 20.76 -0.09 -1.37
N SER A 18 21.42 0.33 -2.45
CA SER A 18 22.14 -0.55 -3.37
C SER A 18 23.64 -0.21 -3.37
N PRO A 19 24.54 -1.20 -3.54
CA PRO A 19 25.97 -0.93 -3.67
C PRO A 19 26.36 -0.36 -5.06
N VAL A 20 25.45 -0.38 -6.04
CA VAL A 20 25.72 0.04 -7.43
C VAL A 20 24.86 1.23 -7.86
N ALA A 21 23.66 1.37 -7.31
CA ALA A 21 22.70 2.41 -7.66
C ALA A 21 22.20 3.11 -6.38
N ASP A 22 21.45 4.20 -6.52
CA ASP A 22 20.92 4.94 -5.37
C ASP A 22 19.99 4.06 -4.50
N LEU A 23 19.19 3.21 -5.16
CA LEU A 23 18.20 2.33 -4.56
C LEU A 23 18.11 0.98 -5.28
N GLN A 24 17.69 -0.06 -4.57
CA GLN A 24 17.23 -1.35 -5.11
C GLN A 24 15.71 -1.46 -5.00
N ASN A 25 15.06 -2.18 -5.93
CA ASN A 25 13.61 -2.35 -5.95
C ASN A 25 13.11 -3.53 -5.07
N SER A 26 14.02 -4.27 -4.43
CA SER A 26 13.69 -5.37 -3.52
C SER A 26 14.70 -5.45 -2.38
N GLY A 27 14.22 -5.31 -1.14
CA GLY A 27 15.05 -5.43 0.06
C GLY A 27 14.95 -6.80 0.74
N GLY A 28 14.53 -7.85 0.04
CA GLY A 28 14.33 -9.21 0.57
C GLY A 28 12.91 -9.50 1.12
N ARG A 29 12.67 -10.75 1.54
CA ARG A 29 11.34 -11.36 1.74
C ARG A 29 10.40 -10.66 2.75
N TYR A 30 10.90 -10.15 3.86
CA TYR A 30 10.06 -9.66 4.96
C TYR A 30 9.80 -8.15 4.88
N GLY A 31 8.57 -7.72 5.21
CA GLY A 31 8.21 -6.29 5.24
C GLY A 31 8.00 -5.68 3.85
N GLY A 32 7.48 -6.47 2.90
CA GLY A 32 7.29 -6.04 1.50
C GLY A 32 6.47 -4.75 1.37
N ALA A 33 5.35 -4.64 2.06
CA ALA A 33 4.48 -3.45 2.02
C ALA A 33 5.23 -2.17 2.46
N GLN A 34 5.95 -2.23 3.57
CA GLN A 34 6.71 -1.09 4.11
C GLN A 34 7.89 -0.72 3.22
N LYS A 35 8.57 -1.71 2.63
CA LYS A 35 9.67 -1.49 1.68
C LYS A 35 9.21 -0.90 0.35
N GLY A 36 8.06 -1.35 -0.16
CA GLY A 36 7.43 -0.73 -1.33
C GLY A 36 7.10 0.73 -1.06
N ALA A 37 6.45 1.00 0.09
CA ALA A 37 6.10 2.36 0.50
C ALA A 37 7.33 3.27 0.65
N ILE A 38 8.40 2.81 1.32
CA ILE A 38 9.60 3.65 1.52
C ILE A 38 10.36 3.89 0.21
N PHE A 39 10.37 2.92 -0.70
CA PHE A 39 10.92 3.12 -2.04
C PHE A 39 10.16 4.22 -2.79
N LEU A 40 8.83 4.22 -2.75
CA LEU A 40 8.01 5.25 -3.39
C LEU A 40 8.20 6.65 -2.78
N ARG A 41 8.49 6.73 -1.47
CA ARG A 41 8.73 7.99 -0.76
C ARG A 41 9.91 8.78 -1.36
N GLU A 42 10.92 8.11 -1.90
CA GLU A 42 12.09 8.76 -2.49
C GLU A 42 11.75 9.54 -3.78
N PHE A 43 10.53 9.43 -4.29
CA PHE A 43 10.07 10.07 -5.53
C PHE A 43 8.99 11.15 -5.32
N VAL A 44 8.64 11.49 -4.07
CA VAL A 44 7.55 12.45 -3.78
C VAL A 44 8.03 13.81 -3.26
N ASP A 45 9.33 13.98 -3.01
CA ASP A 45 9.96 15.17 -2.42
C ASP A 45 9.25 15.62 -1.13
N SER A 46 8.95 16.91 -1.01
CA SER A 46 8.25 17.53 0.12
C SER A 46 6.73 17.53 -0.01
N ARG A 47 6.15 16.81 -0.98
CA ARG A 47 4.70 16.83 -1.22
C ARG A 47 3.97 15.99 -0.17
N PRO A 48 2.83 16.47 0.38
CA PRO A 48 1.95 15.62 1.17
C PRO A 48 1.54 14.39 0.34
N TRP A 49 1.72 13.20 0.90
CA TRP A 49 1.55 11.96 0.17
C TRP A 49 1.05 10.84 1.06
N ALA A 50 0.27 9.95 0.45
CA ALA A 50 -0.13 8.68 1.03
C ALA A 50 -0.02 7.58 -0.05
N HIS A 51 0.46 6.40 0.36
CA HIS A 51 0.37 5.17 -0.42
C HIS A 51 -0.61 4.21 0.25
N ILE A 52 -1.52 3.69 -0.56
CA ILE A 52 -2.52 2.72 -0.13
C ILE A 52 -2.20 1.43 -0.87
N ASP A 53 -1.58 0.47 -0.18
CA ASP A 53 -1.35 -0.88 -0.71
C ASP A 53 -2.65 -1.69 -0.62
N ILE A 54 -3.25 -1.96 -1.79
CA ILE A 54 -4.52 -2.68 -1.90
C ILE A 54 -4.36 -4.09 -2.48
N ALA A 55 -3.13 -4.55 -2.74
CA ALA A 55 -2.91 -5.86 -3.35
C ALA A 55 -3.69 -7.00 -2.66
N PRO A 56 -3.71 -7.13 -1.31
CA PRO A 56 -4.43 -8.23 -0.66
C PRO A 56 -5.95 -8.06 -0.64
N THR A 57 -6.49 -6.85 -0.89
CA THR A 57 -7.93 -6.59 -0.82
C THR A 57 -8.57 -6.37 -2.19
N ALA A 58 -7.76 -6.20 -3.25
CA ALA A 58 -8.24 -5.93 -4.61
C ALA A 58 -8.98 -7.12 -5.24
N PHE A 59 -8.64 -8.35 -4.83
CA PHE A 59 -9.23 -9.58 -5.35
C PHE A 59 -9.45 -10.59 -4.23
N LEU A 60 -10.66 -11.15 -4.15
CA LEU A 60 -11.01 -12.20 -3.19
C LEU A 60 -11.09 -13.55 -3.90
N GLU A 61 -10.36 -14.54 -3.41
CA GLU A 61 -10.45 -15.92 -3.91
C GLU A 61 -11.71 -16.65 -3.42
N THR A 62 -12.32 -16.13 -2.36
CA THR A 62 -13.49 -16.65 -1.65
C THR A 62 -14.26 -15.48 -1.02
N ASP A 63 -15.58 -15.58 -0.98
CA ASP A 63 -16.49 -14.67 -0.29
C ASP A 63 -16.90 -15.15 1.12
N GLU A 64 -16.36 -16.29 1.56
CA GLU A 64 -16.59 -16.81 2.91
C GLU A 64 -16.09 -15.84 3.99
N GLY A 65 -16.95 -15.55 4.98
CA GLY A 65 -16.62 -14.61 6.06
C GLY A 65 -16.57 -13.14 5.61
N THR A 66 -16.91 -12.85 4.36
CA THR A 66 -17.06 -11.48 3.85
C THR A 66 -18.53 -11.05 3.88
N GLY A 67 -18.78 -9.73 3.87
CA GLY A 67 -20.14 -9.20 3.84
C GLY A 67 -20.79 -9.38 2.46
N PRO A 68 -22.13 -9.29 2.34
CA PRO A 68 -22.87 -9.50 1.09
C PRO A 68 -22.49 -8.54 -0.06
N TYR A 69 -21.70 -7.50 0.24
CA TYR A 69 -21.22 -6.51 -0.71
C TYR A 69 -19.78 -6.77 -1.22
N LEU A 70 -19.17 -7.92 -0.88
CA LEU A 70 -17.81 -8.31 -1.29
C LEU A 70 -17.82 -9.72 -1.91
N PRO A 71 -18.33 -9.89 -3.15
CA PRO A 71 -18.34 -11.19 -3.80
C PRO A 71 -16.90 -11.64 -4.14
N LYS A 72 -16.75 -12.95 -4.39
CA LYS A 72 -15.53 -13.53 -4.96
C LYS A 72 -15.17 -12.81 -6.27
N GLY A 73 -13.88 -12.51 -6.45
CA GLY A 73 -13.36 -11.80 -7.62
C GLY A 73 -12.89 -10.39 -7.30
N GLY A 74 -12.95 -9.50 -8.29
CA GLY A 74 -12.54 -8.10 -8.16
C GLY A 74 -13.47 -7.32 -7.23
N THR A 75 -12.90 -6.70 -6.19
CA THR A 75 -13.70 -6.06 -5.12
C THR A 75 -13.98 -4.59 -5.35
N GLY A 76 -13.19 -3.92 -6.20
CA GLY A 76 -13.20 -2.46 -6.31
C GLY A 76 -12.74 -1.74 -5.03
N TYR A 77 -11.95 -2.42 -4.18
CA TYR A 77 -11.48 -1.87 -2.91
C TYR A 77 -10.77 -0.52 -3.09
N GLY A 78 -11.12 0.46 -2.25
CA GLY A 78 -10.52 1.78 -2.27
C GLY A 78 -11.30 2.80 -3.09
N VAL A 79 -12.18 2.39 -4.02
CA VAL A 79 -13.01 3.33 -4.81
C VAL A 79 -13.87 4.20 -3.91
N ARG A 80 -14.61 3.60 -2.97
CA ARG A 80 -15.44 4.36 -2.02
C ARG A 80 -14.58 5.22 -1.12
N THR A 81 -13.45 4.70 -0.61
CA THR A 81 -12.56 5.48 0.26
C THR A 81 -12.02 6.72 -0.43
N LEU A 82 -11.57 6.62 -1.68
CA LEU A 82 -11.10 7.77 -2.45
C LEU A 82 -12.24 8.75 -2.75
N LEU A 83 -13.42 8.26 -3.12
CA LEU A 83 -14.58 9.12 -3.35
C LEU A 83 -14.97 9.90 -2.08
N THR A 84 -15.07 9.23 -0.94
CA THR A 84 -15.35 9.86 0.37
C THR A 84 -14.30 10.91 0.74
N TYR A 85 -13.01 10.61 0.53
CA TYR A 85 -11.93 11.57 0.79
C TYR A 85 -12.05 12.83 -0.10
N LEU A 86 -12.34 12.64 -1.39
CA LEU A 86 -12.47 13.73 -2.35
C LEU A 86 -13.76 14.55 -2.15
N SER A 87 -14.85 13.93 -1.69
CA SER A 87 -16.12 14.62 -1.41
C SER A 87 -16.11 15.39 -0.09
N GLY A 88 -15.11 15.18 0.77
CA GLY A 88 -15.02 15.83 2.08
C GLY A 88 -16.15 15.47 3.05
N SER A 89 -16.80 14.32 2.80
CA SER A 89 -17.98 13.81 3.54
C SER A 89 -17.59 12.76 4.57
#